data_AF-M1EIB4-F1
#
_entry.id   AF-M1EIB4-F1
#
_cell.length_a   1.000
_cell.length_b   1.000
_cell.length_c   1.000
_cell.angle_alpha   90.00
_cell.angle_beta   90.00
_cell.angle_gamma   90.00
#
_symmetry.space_group_name_H-M   'P 1'
#
loop_
_entity.id
_entity.type
_entity.pdbx_description
1 polymer ?
#
loop_
_entity_poly.entity_id
_entity_poly.type
_entity_poly.pdbx_seq_one_letter_code
_entity_poly.pdbx_strand_id
1 'polypeptide(L)'
;SGKTETEEESGAALASPGAPADAEEKPRQASKFDKLPIKIVKKNNLFVVDRSDKLGRVQEFSSGLLHWQLGGGDTTEHIQTHFESKMEIPPRRRPPPPGSSTGRKKEQEGRGEADEQQEKSIIATIDDVLSARPGALPEDAHPGAQTESSKFPFGIHQAKSHRNIKLLEDEPRSRDETPLCTVAHWQDSLAKRCICVSNIVRSLSFVPGNDAEMSKHPGLVLILGKLILLHHEHPERKRAPQTYEKEEDEDKGAACSKAEWWWDCLEVLRDNTLVTLANISGQLDLSAYTESICLPILDGLLHWMVCPSAEAQDPFPTVGPNSVLSPQRLVLETLCKLSIQDNNVDLILATPPFSRQEKFYATLVRYVGDRKNPVCREMSTALLSNLAQGDALAARAIAVQKGSIGNLISFLEDGVTMAQYQQSQHNLLHMQPPPLEPPSVDMMCRAAKALLAMARVDENRSEFLLHEGRLLDISISAVLNSLVASVICDVLFQIGQ
;
A
#
# COMPACT_ATOMS: atom_id res chain seq x y z
N SER A 1 -16.19 66.31 29.27
CA SER A 1 -15.71 66.95 30.51
C SER A 1 -14.21 66.78 30.55
N GLY A 2 -13.37 67.71 30.12
CA GLY A 2 -13.33 69.16 30.37
C GLY A 2 -11.93 69.37 30.98
N LYS A 3 -10.95 69.83 30.18
CA LYS A 3 -10.39 71.20 30.22
C LYS A 3 -9.56 71.46 31.50
N THR A 4 -8.38 72.07 31.58
CA THR A 4 -7.40 72.79 30.72
C THR A 4 -6.33 73.29 31.73
N GLU A 5 -5.02 73.19 31.46
CA GLU A 5 -4.08 74.32 31.24
C GLU A 5 -3.57 75.02 32.52
N THR A 6 -2.24 75.06 32.71
CA THR A 6 -1.33 76.26 32.73
C THR A 6 -1.15 76.82 34.16
N GLU A 7 0.00 77.24 34.71
CA GLU A 7 1.22 77.97 34.28
C GLU A 7 2.39 77.57 35.24
N GLU A 8 3.62 77.36 34.76
CA GLU A 8 4.79 78.27 34.91
C GLU A 8 4.87 79.10 36.22
N GLU A 9 5.92 78.90 37.04
CA GLU A 9 7.08 79.81 37.12
C GLU A 9 8.13 79.39 38.17
N SER A 10 9.31 79.97 37.95
CA SER A 10 10.62 79.80 38.57
C SER A 10 10.74 79.92 40.10
N GLY A 11 11.87 79.43 40.64
CA GLY A 11 12.31 79.85 41.96
C GLY A 11 13.43 79.01 42.57
N ALA A 12 14.65 79.12 42.03
CA ALA A 12 15.85 78.67 42.74
C ALA A 12 16.05 79.52 44.01
N ALA A 13 16.02 78.92 45.20
CA ALA A 13 16.52 79.57 46.41
C ALA A 13 16.92 78.57 47.50
N LEU A 14 18.25 78.49 47.68
CA LEU A 14 19.02 78.30 48.90
C LEU A 14 18.51 77.36 50.02
N ALA A 15 19.36 76.36 50.27
CA ALA A 15 19.42 75.56 51.47
C ALA A 15 19.49 76.41 52.76
N SER A 16 18.71 75.99 53.77
CA SER A 16 19.01 76.23 55.18
C SER A 16 18.83 74.88 55.93
N PRO A 17 19.83 74.42 56.70
CA PRO A 17 19.75 73.15 57.42
C PRO A 17 19.22 73.38 58.84
N GLY A 18 18.09 72.77 59.18
CA GLY A 18 17.57 72.84 60.55
C GLY A 18 16.31 72.01 60.80
N ALA A 19 16.53 70.77 61.24
CA ALA A 19 15.59 69.82 61.91
C ALA A 19 14.60 69.02 61.04
N PRO A 20 14.12 67.87 61.55
CA PRO A 20 14.81 66.69 62.05
C PRO A 20 14.78 65.56 61.00
N ALA A 21 15.54 64.48 61.25
CA ALA A 21 15.66 63.31 60.40
C ALA A 21 14.31 62.82 59.85
N ASP A 22 14.25 62.70 58.53
CA ASP A 22 13.21 61.99 57.80
C ASP A 22 12.88 60.68 58.51
N ALA A 23 11.58 60.46 58.73
CA ALA A 23 11.07 59.13 58.91
C ALA A 23 11.60 58.29 57.74
N GLU A 24 12.51 57.34 58.02
CA GLU A 24 12.87 56.32 57.04
C GLU A 24 11.56 55.75 56.49
N GLU A 25 11.26 56.04 55.23
CA GLU A 25 10.16 55.41 54.51
C GLU A 25 10.40 53.91 54.59
N LYS A 26 9.74 53.26 55.56
CA LYS A 26 9.74 51.81 55.66
C LYS A 26 9.32 51.28 54.30
N PRO A 27 10.09 50.37 53.66
CA PRO A 27 9.66 49.78 52.40
C PRO A 27 8.26 49.19 52.61
N ARG A 28 7.38 49.26 51.60
CA ARG A 28 5.98 48.79 51.72
C ARG A 28 5.84 47.34 52.20
N GLN A 29 6.93 46.56 52.11
CA GLN A 29 7.09 45.19 52.56
C GLN A 29 7.43 45.05 54.06
N ALA A 30 7.73 46.13 54.78
CA ALA A 30 8.04 46.13 56.21
C ALA A 30 6.80 46.28 57.09
N SER A 31 6.72 45.44 58.12
CA SER A 31 5.64 45.38 59.09
C SER A 31 5.93 46.26 60.31
N LYS A 32 4.87 46.67 61.01
CA LYS A 32 4.97 47.43 62.27
C LYS A 32 5.61 46.64 63.42
N PHE A 33 5.72 45.32 63.28
CA PHE A 33 6.31 44.43 64.29
C PHE A 33 7.76 44.00 63.96
N ASP A 34 8.33 44.47 62.85
CA ASP A 34 9.69 44.11 62.49
C ASP A 34 10.71 44.78 63.41
N LYS A 35 11.61 43.96 63.97
CA LYS A 35 12.66 44.39 64.89
C LYS A 35 13.97 44.74 64.19
N LEU A 36 14.05 44.53 62.87
CA LEU A 36 15.23 44.76 62.03
C LEU A 36 14.82 45.48 60.73
N PRO A 37 15.69 46.32 60.14
CA PRO A 37 15.40 47.02 58.89
C PRO A 37 15.35 46.04 57.69
N ILE A 38 14.29 46.14 56.87
CA ILE A 38 14.15 45.33 55.65
C ILE A 38 14.91 45.98 54.49
N LYS A 39 15.68 45.18 53.75
CA LYS A 39 16.33 45.58 52.50
C LYS A 39 15.89 44.68 51.36
N ILE A 40 15.24 45.25 50.35
CA ILE A 40 14.89 44.52 49.12
C ILE A 40 16.17 44.31 48.32
N VAL A 41 16.56 43.05 48.13
CA VAL A 41 17.69 42.68 47.30
C VAL A 41 17.17 42.28 45.92
N LYS A 42 17.64 42.96 44.85
CA LYS A 42 17.35 42.58 43.47
C LYS A 42 18.10 41.27 43.12
N LYS A 43 17.57 40.14 43.58
CA LYS A 43 18.09 38.79 43.30
C LYS A 43 17.11 38.06 42.39
N ASN A 44 17.48 37.89 41.12
CA ASN A 44 16.67 37.16 40.15
C ASN A 44 17.00 35.67 40.24
N ASN A 45 16.21 34.91 41.01
CA ASN A 45 16.37 33.46 41.13
C ASN A 45 15.55 32.75 40.04
N LEU A 46 16.11 31.67 39.47
CA LEU A 46 15.37 30.78 38.58
C LEU A 46 14.30 30.01 39.38
N PHE A 47 13.25 29.54 38.70
CA PHE A 47 12.13 28.74 39.26
C PHE A 47 11.19 29.46 40.24
N VAL A 48 11.25 30.79 40.31
CA VAL A 48 10.30 31.60 41.12
C VAL A 48 8.93 31.74 40.45
N VAL A 49 8.87 31.59 39.13
CA VAL A 49 7.63 31.58 38.33
C VAL A 49 7.62 30.28 37.55
N ASP A 50 6.44 29.65 37.45
CA ASP A 50 6.29 28.47 36.64
C ASP A 50 6.60 28.77 35.16
N ARG A 51 7.45 27.93 34.57
CA ARG A 51 7.84 27.97 33.16
C ARG A 51 7.62 26.59 32.50
N SER A 52 6.84 25.72 33.13
CA SER A 52 6.46 24.39 32.64
C SER A 52 5.88 24.45 31.22
N ASP A 53 5.06 25.47 30.93
CA ASP A 53 4.49 25.75 29.61
C ASP A 53 5.54 25.97 28.51
N LYS A 54 6.80 26.24 28.87
CA LYS A 54 7.91 26.46 27.92
C LYS A 54 8.77 25.21 27.69
N LEU A 55 8.43 24.07 28.29
CA LEU A 55 9.22 22.83 28.18
C LEU A 55 9.07 22.11 26.84
N GLY A 56 8.17 22.57 25.95
CA GLY A 56 7.99 22.03 24.60
C GLY A 56 7.39 20.61 24.56
N ARG A 57 6.94 20.08 25.71
CA ARG A 57 6.24 18.80 25.83
C ARG A 57 4.76 19.05 26.08
N VAL A 58 3.93 18.18 25.49
CA VAL A 58 2.52 18.10 25.84
C VAL A 58 2.39 17.77 27.33
N GLN A 59 1.61 18.56 28.07
CA GLN A 59 1.40 18.36 29.51
C GLN A 59 0.23 17.40 29.80
N GLU A 60 -0.71 17.25 28.86
CA GLU A 60 -1.88 16.40 29.01
C GLU A 60 -2.20 15.70 27.67
N PHE A 61 -2.47 14.40 27.71
CA PHE A 61 -2.87 13.61 26.54
C PHE A 61 -3.99 12.63 26.92
N SER A 62 -4.84 12.30 25.96
CA SER A 62 -5.91 11.31 26.13
C SER A 62 -5.51 9.99 25.49
N SER A 63 -5.20 8.99 26.31
CA SER A 63 -5.02 7.59 25.87
C SER A 63 -6.17 6.71 26.34
N GLY A 64 -6.28 5.51 25.77
CA GLY A 64 -7.31 4.56 26.15
C GLY A 64 -7.43 3.42 25.14
N LEU A 65 -8.44 2.56 25.34
CA LEU A 65 -8.68 1.40 24.47
C LEU A 65 -8.83 1.80 23.00
N LEU A 66 -9.57 2.88 22.72
CA LEU A 66 -9.79 3.36 21.35
C LEU A 66 -8.48 3.76 20.65
N HIS A 67 -7.52 4.36 21.36
CA HIS A 67 -6.20 4.71 20.82
C HIS A 67 -5.44 3.45 20.38
N TRP A 68 -5.47 2.40 21.20
CA TRP A 68 -4.83 1.12 20.90
C TRP A 68 -5.55 0.34 19.79
N GLN A 69 -6.89 0.43 19.71
CA GLN A 69 -7.67 -0.16 18.61
C GLN A 69 -7.33 0.44 17.24
N LEU A 70 -6.90 1.71 17.20
CA LEU A 70 -6.43 2.38 15.99
C LEU A 70 -4.95 2.12 15.69
N GLY A 71 -4.30 1.22 16.43
CA GLY A 71 -2.88 0.90 16.27
C GLY A 71 -1.93 1.89 16.92
N GLY A 72 -2.43 2.73 17.82
CA GLY A 72 -1.63 3.64 18.63
C GLY A 72 -0.81 2.92 19.71
N GLY A 73 0.10 3.66 20.33
CA GLY A 73 0.88 3.25 21.49
C GLY A 73 1.32 4.45 22.31
N ASP A 74 1.95 4.18 23.45
CA ASP A 74 2.54 5.22 24.31
C ASP A 74 3.87 5.75 23.74
N THR A 75 4.43 6.77 24.39
CA THR A 75 5.68 7.41 23.94
C THR A 75 6.86 6.43 23.86
N THR A 76 7.62 6.54 22.77
CA THR A 76 8.81 5.75 22.49
C THR A 76 10.11 6.58 22.57
N GLU A 77 10.07 7.77 23.19
CA GLU A 77 11.26 8.65 23.36
C GLU A 77 12.44 7.96 24.06
N HIS A 78 12.14 6.96 24.90
CA HIS A 78 13.14 6.20 25.64
C HIS A 78 13.89 5.17 24.79
N ILE A 79 13.41 4.86 23.57
CA ILE A 79 14.02 3.85 22.70
C ILE A 79 15.25 4.44 22.00
N GLN A 80 16.43 3.97 22.40
CA GLN A 80 17.70 4.31 21.74
C GLN A 80 17.90 3.45 20.49
N THR A 81 18.00 4.08 19.33
CA THR A 81 18.00 3.36 18.04
C THR A 81 19.37 3.19 17.39
N HIS A 82 20.34 4.03 17.73
CA HIS A 82 21.69 4.00 17.18
C HIS A 82 22.69 4.56 18.20
N PHE A 83 23.97 4.22 18.05
CA PHE A 83 25.02 4.62 18.98
C PHE A 83 25.71 5.93 18.56
N GLU A 84 25.78 6.17 17.25
CA GLU A 84 26.52 7.24 16.63
C GLU A 84 25.83 8.61 16.79
N SER A 85 26.60 9.69 16.77
CA SER A 85 26.03 11.04 16.78
C SER A 85 25.59 11.47 15.39
N LYS A 86 24.46 12.19 15.32
CA LYS A 86 24.03 12.90 14.09
C LYS A 86 24.82 14.18 13.82
N MET A 87 25.60 14.66 14.80
CA MET A 87 26.48 15.81 14.59
C MET A 87 27.66 15.34 13.73
N GLU A 88 27.60 15.60 12.42
CA GLU A 88 28.80 15.59 11.59
C GLU A 88 29.80 16.53 12.28
N ILE A 89 30.93 15.99 12.77
CA ILE A 89 32.06 16.81 13.23
C ILE A 89 32.38 17.74 12.06
N PRO A 90 32.26 19.08 12.20
CA PRO A 90 32.54 19.96 11.08
C PRO A 90 33.95 19.63 10.59
N PRO A 91 34.17 19.26 9.32
CA PRO A 91 35.51 19.08 8.81
C PRO A 91 36.24 20.38 9.11
N ARG A 92 37.37 20.25 9.82
CA ARG A 92 38.22 21.35 10.29
C ARG A 92 38.34 22.38 9.17
N ARG A 93 37.62 23.51 9.27
CA ARG A 93 37.54 24.53 8.23
C ARG A 93 38.96 24.91 7.82
N ARG A 94 39.39 24.55 6.60
CA ARG A 94 40.44 25.32 5.92
C ARG A 94 39.86 26.71 5.65
N PRO A 95 40.63 27.79 5.86
CA PRO A 95 40.11 29.14 5.68
C PRO A 95 39.66 29.34 4.22
N PRO A 96 38.52 30.02 3.99
CA PRO A 96 38.04 30.29 2.64
C PRO A 96 38.93 31.34 1.95
N PRO A 97 39.12 31.26 0.62
CA PRO A 97 39.70 32.36 -0.14
C PRO A 97 38.72 33.55 -0.23
N PRO A 98 39.21 34.78 -0.40
CA PRO A 98 38.39 35.98 -0.37
C PRO A 98 37.43 36.03 -1.56
N GLY A 99 36.19 36.45 -1.27
CA GLY A 99 35.05 36.36 -2.17
C GLY A 99 35.09 37.33 -3.34
N SER A 100 34.48 36.90 -4.45
CA SER A 100 33.99 37.78 -5.50
C SER A 100 32.46 37.85 -5.41
N SER A 101 31.99 39.08 -5.32
CA SER A 101 30.60 39.49 -5.26
C SER A 101 29.95 39.44 -6.64
N THR A 102 28.88 38.68 -6.80
CA THR A 102 27.79 39.03 -7.72
C THR A 102 26.46 38.58 -7.11
N GLY A 103 25.71 39.56 -6.60
CA GLY A 103 24.36 39.33 -6.10
C GLY A 103 23.37 39.18 -7.25
N ARG A 104 22.40 38.30 -7.08
CA ARG A 104 21.06 38.43 -7.70
C ARG A 104 20.02 37.94 -6.70
N LYS A 105 19.13 38.86 -6.34
CA LYS A 105 17.90 38.63 -5.58
C LYS A 105 16.98 37.68 -6.37
N LYS A 106 16.37 36.71 -5.70
CA LYS A 106 15.14 36.05 -6.15
C LYS A 106 14.06 36.31 -5.10
N GLU A 107 12.95 36.87 -5.55
CA GLU A 107 11.76 37.17 -4.77
C GLU A 107 11.02 35.89 -4.37
N GLN A 108 10.36 35.96 -3.21
CA GLN A 108 9.43 34.97 -2.68
C GLN A 108 8.01 35.39 -3.06
N GLU A 109 7.32 34.54 -3.82
CA GLU A 109 5.85 34.42 -3.84
C GLU A 109 5.59 32.92 -3.59
N GLY A 110 4.77 32.48 -2.65
CA GLY A 110 3.38 32.86 -2.41
C GLY A 110 2.53 31.62 -2.71
N ARG A 111 2.60 30.60 -1.85
CA ARG A 111 1.87 29.32 -2.02
C ARG A 111 0.44 29.53 -1.51
N GLY A 112 -0.49 29.75 -2.43
CA GLY A 112 -1.93 29.73 -2.15
C GLY A 112 -2.47 28.31 -2.27
N GLU A 113 -3.18 27.86 -1.25
CA GLU A 113 -4.03 26.67 -1.27
C GLU A 113 -5.24 26.92 -2.16
N ALA A 114 -5.58 25.96 -3.01
CA ALA A 114 -6.88 25.87 -3.66
C ALA A 114 -7.37 24.43 -3.54
N ASP A 115 -8.45 24.30 -2.79
CA ASP A 115 -9.19 23.09 -2.51
C ASP A 115 -10.13 22.74 -3.68
N GLU A 116 -10.50 21.46 -3.73
CA GLU A 116 -11.63 20.86 -4.45
C GLU A 116 -11.69 20.87 -5.99
N GLN A 117 -11.49 19.69 -6.60
CA GLN A 117 -12.57 18.90 -7.22
C GLN A 117 -12.04 17.56 -7.74
N GLN A 118 -12.48 16.48 -7.11
CA GLN A 118 -12.16 15.10 -7.46
C GLN A 118 -12.99 14.67 -8.68
N GLU A 119 -12.55 15.04 -9.88
CA GLU A 119 -13.05 14.40 -11.10
C GLU A 119 -12.51 12.97 -11.18
N LYS A 120 -13.38 12.01 -11.51
CA LYS A 120 -13.07 10.57 -11.66
C LYS A 120 -12.09 10.35 -12.83
N SER A 121 -10.79 10.57 -12.58
CA SER A 121 -9.71 10.25 -13.52
C SER A 121 -9.46 8.74 -13.49
N ILE A 122 -9.54 8.09 -14.64
CA ILE A 122 -9.19 6.67 -14.80
C ILE A 122 -7.66 6.59 -14.86
N ILE A 123 -7.07 5.85 -13.92
CA ILE A 123 -5.63 5.52 -13.89
C ILE A 123 -5.41 4.27 -14.74
N ALA A 124 -4.51 4.36 -15.72
CA ALA A 124 -4.16 3.26 -16.62
C ALA A 124 -2.65 3.25 -16.91
N THR A 125 -2.10 2.12 -17.31
CA THR A 125 -0.74 1.92 -17.83
C THR A 125 -0.79 1.76 -19.36
N ILE A 126 0.35 1.75 -20.05
CA ILE A 126 0.36 1.68 -21.53
C ILE A 126 -0.23 0.37 -22.05
N ASP A 127 0.02 -0.72 -21.34
CA ASP A 127 -0.50 -2.05 -21.70
C ASP A 127 -2.03 -2.08 -21.65
N ASP A 128 -2.67 -1.33 -20.75
CA ASP A 128 -4.13 -1.20 -20.72
C ASP A 128 -4.68 -0.50 -21.97
N VAL A 129 -4.00 0.58 -22.40
CA VAL A 129 -4.41 1.36 -23.57
C VAL A 129 -4.22 0.56 -24.86
N LEU A 130 -3.17 -0.26 -24.92
CA LEU A 130 -2.88 -1.13 -26.06
C LEU A 130 -3.80 -2.35 -26.09
N SER A 131 -4.09 -2.97 -24.94
CA SER A 131 -5.01 -4.11 -24.81
C SER A 131 -6.47 -3.74 -25.08
N ALA A 132 -6.84 -2.47 -24.91
CA ALA A 132 -8.16 -1.95 -25.25
C ALA A 132 -8.36 -1.66 -26.76
N ARG A 133 -7.34 -1.80 -27.62
CA ARG A 133 -7.50 -1.66 -29.07
C ARG A 133 -7.85 -3.01 -29.72
N PRO A 134 -9.02 -3.13 -30.37
CA PRO A 134 -9.28 -4.26 -31.26
C PRO A 134 -8.28 -4.21 -32.43
N GLY A 135 -7.36 -5.17 -32.53
CA GLY A 135 -6.49 -5.36 -33.71
C GLY A 135 -4.98 -5.19 -33.52
N ALA A 136 -4.43 -5.23 -32.31
CA ALA A 136 -2.98 -5.09 -32.08
C ALA A 136 -2.16 -6.40 -32.20
N LEU A 137 -2.71 -7.46 -32.80
CA LEU A 137 -1.96 -8.65 -33.22
C LEU A 137 -2.10 -8.83 -34.74
N PRO A 138 -1.02 -9.10 -35.49
CA PRO A 138 -1.12 -9.44 -36.90
C PRO A 138 -1.63 -10.88 -37.01
N GLU A 139 -2.89 -11.07 -37.38
CA GLU A 139 -3.40 -12.35 -37.85
C GLU A 139 -3.94 -12.17 -39.27
N ASP A 140 -3.40 -12.98 -40.18
CA ASP A 140 -3.70 -12.99 -41.61
C ASP A 140 -5.15 -13.42 -41.92
N ALA A 141 -5.76 -12.69 -42.86
CA ALA A 141 -6.80 -13.10 -43.82
C ALA A 141 -8.25 -13.45 -43.35
N HIS A 142 -9.16 -12.49 -43.50
CA HIS A 142 -10.28 -12.44 -44.49
C HIS A 142 -11.48 -11.58 -43.99
N PRO A 143 -12.12 -10.75 -44.85
CA PRO A 143 -13.14 -9.79 -44.41
C PRO A 143 -14.57 -10.37 -44.48
N GLY A 144 -15.28 -10.38 -43.35
CA GLY A 144 -16.69 -10.77 -43.32
C GLY A 144 -17.39 -10.34 -42.03
N ALA A 145 -18.27 -9.33 -42.16
CA ALA A 145 -19.37 -8.92 -41.27
C ALA A 145 -19.14 -9.04 -39.75
N GLN A 146 -18.67 -7.96 -39.11
CA GLN A 146 -18.77 -7.82 -37.65
C GLN A 146 -20.12 -7.23 -37.27
N THR A 147 -20.95 -8.10 -36.71
CA THR A 147 -22.16 -7.79 -35.95
C THR A 147 -21.80 -7.03 -34.68
N GLU A 148 -22.59 -6.03 -34.32
CA GLU A 148 -22.49 -5.21 -33.11
C GLU A 148 -22.56 -6.07 -31.82
N SER A 149 -21.42 -6.54 -31.30
CA SER A 149 -21.37 -7.18 -29.97
C SER A 149 -20.08 -6.91 -29.18
N SER A 150 -19.14 -6.13 -29.70
CA SER A 150 -17.85 -5.86 -29.05
C SER A 150 -17.88 -4.60 -28.18
N LYS A 151 -18.65 -4.63 -27.08
CA LYS A 151 -18.44 -3.71 -25.95
C LYS A 151 -17.40 -4.33 -25.01
N PHE A 152 -16.11 -4.07 -25.27
CA PHE A 152 -15.04 -4.36 -24.31
C PHE A 152 -15.21 -3.49 -23.04
N PRO A 153 -14.92 -4.01 -21.83
CA PRO A 153 -15.37 -3.40 -20.57
C PRO A 153 -14.41 -2.36 -20.02
N PHE A 154 -13.33 -2.02 -20.75
CA PHE A 154 -12.60 -0.81 -20.42
C PHE A 154 -13.56 0.38 -20.61
N GLY A 155 -14.03 0.97 -19.50
CA GLY A 155 -14.78 2.22 -19.46
C GLY A 155 -14.09 3.41 -20.16
N ILE A 156 -12.91 3.18 -20.76
CA ILE A 156 -12.21 4.04 -21.72
C ILE A 156 -13.15 4.52 -22.85
N HIS A 157 -14.16 3.73 -23.27
CA HIS A 157 -15.11 4.17 -24.30
C HIS A 157 -16.15 5.19 -23.83
N GLN A 158 -16.39 5.34 -22.51
CA GLN A 158 -17.25 6.42 -21.99
C GLN A 158 -16.51 7.74 -21.80
N ALA A 159 -15.17 7.72 -21.76
CA ALA A 159 -14.37 8.92 -21.77
C ALA A 159 -14.30 9.48 -23.21
N LYS A 160 -15.33 10.25 -23.61
CA LYS A 160 -15.35 11.04 -24.86
C LYS A 160 -14.22 12.07 -24.99
N SER A 161 -13.26 12.08 -24.07
CA SER A 161 -12.13 12.99 -24.02
C SER A 161 -10.88 12.24 -23.54
N HIS A 162 -9.92 12.03 -24.43
CA HIS A 162 -8.55 11.56 -24.11
C HIS A 162 -7.77 12.49 -23.14
N ARG A 163 -8.41 13.55 -22.61
CA ARG A 163 -7.83 14.49 -21.63
C ARG A 163 -7.99 14.04 -20.17
N ASN A 164 -8.84 13.06 -19.85
CA ASN A 164 -9.14 12.67 -18.46
C ASN A 164 -8.53 11.31 -18.03
N ILE A 165 -7.57 10.78 -18.81
CA ILE A 165 -6.85 9.53 -18.46
C ILE A 165 -5.44 9.92 -18.02
N LYS A 166 -5.15 9.73 -16.73
CA LYS A 166 -3.81 9.80 -16.17
C LYS A 166 -3.10 8.47 -16.46
N LEU A 167 -2.15 8.52 -17.38
CA LEU A 167 -1.32 7.38 -17.72
C LEU A 167 -0.14 7.37 -16.73
N LEU A 168 0.11 6.26 -16.06
CA LEU A 168 1.27 6.08 -15.18
C LEU A 168 2.36 5.29 -15.92
N GLU A 169 3.60 5.47 -15.48
CA GLU A 169 4.71 4.60 -15.89
C GLU A 169 4.60 3.21 -15.26
N ASP A 170 5.13 2.20 -15.94
CA ASP A 170 5.13 0.82 -15.44
C ASP A 170 6.15 0.64 -14.30
N GLU A 171 7.28 1.35 -14.35
CA GLU A 171 8.29 1.31 -13.30
C GLU A 171 7.99 2.38 -12.23
N PRO A 172 8.05 2.02 -10.93
CA PRO A 172 7.90 2.95 -9.85
C PRO A 172 9.13 3.86 -9.75
N ARG A 173 9.01 4.89 -8.92
CA ARG A 173 10.19 5.65 -8.50
C ARG A 173 11.17 4.72 -7.76
N SER A 174 12.37 4.59 -8.31
CA SER A 174 13.45 3.78 -7.75
C SER A 174 14.62 4.65 -7.28
N ARG A 175 15.61 4.00 -6.64
CA ARG A 175 16.83 4.66 -6.17
C ARG A 175 17.68 5.13 -7.37
N ASP A 176 18.04 6.40 -7.38
CA ASP A 176 19.12 6.90 -8.25
C ASP A 176 20.46 6.33 -7.76
N GLU A 177 21.05 5.37 -8.49
CA GLU A 177 22.33 4.78 -8.14
C GLU A 177 23.47 5.81 -8.21
N THR A 178 23.78 6.44 -7.07
CA THR A 178 24.96 7.28 -6.95
C THR A 178 26.22 6.44 -6.79
N PRO A 179 27.33 6.73 -7.50
CA PRO A 179 28.56 5.94 -7.43
C PRO A 179 29.28 6.04 -6.08
N LEU A 180 28.87 6.95 -5.20
CA LEU A 180 29.44 7.16 -3.88
C LEU A 180 28.44 6.76 -2.79
N CYS A 181 28.92 6.13 -1.72
CA CYS A 181 28.12 5.92 -0.52
C CYS A 181 28.03 7.21 0.28
N THR A 182 26.86 7.82 0.32
CA THR A 182 26.56 9.05 1.08
C THR A 182 25.88 8.78 2.42
N VAL A 183 25.66 7.50 2.76
CA VAL A 183 24.97 7.06 3.98
C VAL A 183 25.86 7.27 5.20
N ALA A 184 25.36 8.02 6.19
CA ALA A 184 26.04 8.24 7.45
C ALA A 184 25.98 7.00 8.35
N HIS A 185 26.97 6.80 9.22
CA HIS A 185 27.01 5.62 10.11
C HIS A 185 25.77 5.49 11.01
N TRP A 186 25.20 6.59 11.50
CA TRP A 186 23.97 6.55 12.30
C TRP A 186 22.74 6.09 11.48
N GLN A 187 22.71 6.40 10.17
CA GLN A 187 21.66 5.98 9.25
C GLN A 187 21.73 4.48 9.00
N ASP A 188 22.95 3.97 8.76
CA ASP A 188 23.21 2.53 8.60
C ASP A 188 22.85 1.74 9.87
N SER A 189 23.29 2.20 11.06
CA SER A 189 22.94 1.57 12.34
C SER A 189 21.42 1.58 12.61
N LEU A 190 20.73 2.66 12.26
CA LEU A 190 19.27 2.75 12.37
C LEU A 190 18.55 1.79 11.39
N ALA A 191 18.99 1.73 10.13
CA ALA A 191 18.46 0.80 9.13
C ALA A 191 18.62 -0.64 9.57
N LYS A 192 19.83 -1.03 10.00
CA LYS A 192 20.12 -2.38 10.52
C LYS A 192 19.21 -2.77 11.68
N ARG A 193 18.95 -1.84 12.61
CA ARG A 193 18.01 -2.10 13.72
C ARG A 193 16.58 -2.26 13.22
N CYS A 194 16.14 -1.42 12.28
CA CYS A 194 14.79 -1.52 11.71
C CYS A 194 14.59 -2.84 10.98
N ILE A 195 15.54 -3.23 10.12
CA ILE A 195 15.56 -4.53 9.45
C ILE A 195 15.53 -5.68 10.46
N CYS A 196 16.35 -5.61 11.51
CA CYS A 196 16.37 -6.62 12.56
C CYS A 196 15.02 -6.79 13.26
N VAL A 197 14.34 -5.69 13.63
CA VAL A 197 13.01 -5.73 14.25
C VAL A 197 11.98 -6.31 13.26
N SER A 198 11.99 -5.87 12.00
CA SER A 198 11.08 -6.42 10.98
C SER A 198 11.31 -7.92 10.75
N ASN A 199 12.56 -8.37 10.82
CA ASN A 199 12.91 -9.78 10.66
C ASN A 199 12.42 -10.59 11.87
N ILE A 200 12.56 -10.07 13.10
CA ILE A 200 11.98 -10.71 14.30
C ILE A 200 10.47 -10.89 14.14
N VAL A 201 9.76 -9.83 13.72
CA VAL A 201 8.31 -9.90 13.48
C VAL A 201 7.97 -10.93 12.40
N ARG A 202 8.70 -10.92 11.28
CA ARG A 202 8.58 -11.93 10.22
C ARG A 202 8.81 -13.34 10.76
N SER A 203 9.88 -13.59 11.50
CA SER A 203 10.18 -14.90 12.08
C SER A 203 9.10 -15.36 13.06
N LEU A 204 8.53 -14.46 13.85
CA LEU A 204 7.41 -14.79 14.74
C LEU A 204 6.17 -15.26 13.97
N SER A 205 5.91 -14.72 12.79
CA SER A 205 4.78 -15.15 11.95
C SER A 205 4.88 -16.59 11.44
N PHE A 206 6.07 -17.20 11.44
CA PHE A 206 6.25 -18.60 11.01
C PHE A 206 5.93 -19.61 12.11
N VAL A 207 5.78 -19.17 13.36
CA VAL A 207 5.47 -20.07 14.48
C VAL A 207 3.98 -20.41 14.44
N PRO A 208 3.58 -21.69 14.34
CA PRO A 208 2.17 -22.07 14.32
C PRO A 208 1.42 -21.56 15.56
N GLY A 209 0.28 -20.89 15.33
CA GLY A 209 -0.53 -20.27 16.39
C GLY A 209 -0.21 -18.80 16.64
N ASN A 210 0.98 -18.31 16.25
CA ASN A 210 1.29 -16.88 16.35
C ASN A 210 0.50 -16.05 15.33
N ASP A 211 0.16 -16.61 14.18
CA ASP A 211 -0.72 -16.01 13.18
C ASP A 211 -2.05 -15.54 13.79
N ALA A 212 -2.65 -16.35 14.67
CA ALA A 212 -3.89 -16.01 15.36
C ALA A 212 -3.76 -14.83 16.34
N GLU A 213 -2.59 -14.63 16.95
CA GLU A 213 -2.37 -13.52 17.90
C GLU A 213 -1.89 -12.26 17.19
N MET A 214 -0.98 -12.41 16.22
CA MET A 214 -0.46 -11.31 15.40
C MET A 214 -1.56 -10.66 14.55
N SER A 215 -2.48 -11.47 14.00
CA SER A 215 -3.63 -10.98 13.22
C SER A 215 -4.64 -10.17 14.02
N LYS A 216 -4.59 -10.21 15.36
CA LYS A 216 -5.45 -9.42 16.27
C LYS A 216 -4.79 -8.14 16.78
N HIS A 217 -3.52 -7.89 16.45
CA HIS A 217 -2.78 -6.74 16.97
C HIS A 217 -2.88 -5.52 16.04
N PRO A 218 -3.68 -4.48 16.38
CA PRO A 218 -3.97 -3.39 15.44
C PRO A 218 -2.75 -2.58 15.05
N GLY A 219 -1.80 -2.37 15.98
CA GLY A 219 -0.56 -1.65 15.68
C GLY A 219 0.34 -2.40 14.69
N LEU A 220 0.26 -3.73 14.66
CA LEU A 220 1.06 -4.52 13.72
C LEU A 220 0.44 -4.42 12.34
N VAL A 221 -0.86 -4.66 12.23
CA VAL A 221 -1.58 -4.56 10.96
C VAL A 221 -1.48 -3.14 10.37
N LEU A 222 -1.57 -2.10 11.22
CA LEU A 222 -1.34 -0.71 10.81
C LEU A 222 0.06 -0.51 10.20
N ILE A 223 1.12 -0.97 10.89
CA ILE A 223 2.50 -0.83 10.41
C ILE A 223 2.69 -1.59 9.09
N LEU A 224 2.20 -2.82 9.00
CA LEU A 224 2.26 -3.61 7.76
C LEU A 224 1.55 -2.87 6.63
N GLY A 225 0.33 -2.37 6.85
CA GLY A 225 -0.43 -1.61 5.86
C GLY A 225 0.27 -0.34 5.39
N LYS A 226 0.98 0.36 6.29
CA LYS A 226 1.81 1.51 5.92
C LYS A 226 3.03 1.11 5.10
N LEU A 227 3.67 -0.02 5.42
CA LEU A 227 4.91 -0.46 4.77
C LEU A 227 4.71 -1.04 3.35
N ILE A 228 3.54 -1.60 3.03
CA ILE A 228 3.31 -2.27 1.73
C ILE A 228 3.60 -1.32 0.55
N LEU A 229 3.06 -0.09 0.58
CA LEU A 229 3.21 0.90 -0.49
C LEU A 229 4.09 2.09 -0.11
N LEU A 230 4.74 2.07 1.06
CA LEU A 230 5.59 3.19 1.47
C LEU A 230 6.62 3.47 0.38
N HIS A 231 6.60 4.69 -0.18
CA HIS A 231 7.48 5.12 -1.28
C HIS A 231 7.52 4.23 -2.53
N HIS A 232 6.50 3.41 -2.78
CA HIS A 232 6.33 2.71 -4.05
C HIS A 232 5.23 3.41 -4.84
N GLU A 233 5.63 4.39 -5.65
CA GLU A 233 4.72 5.24 -6.42
C GLU A 233 5.14 5.27 -7.89
N HIS A 234 4.18 5.08 -8.79
CA HIS A 234 4.40 5.16 -10.22
C HIS A 234 4.26 6.61 -10.70
N PRO A 235 5.29 7.21 -11.32
CA PRO A 235 5.20 8.58 -11.80
C PRO A 235 4.19 8.68 -12.95
N GLU A 236 3.58 9.87 -13.08
CA GLU A 236 2.73 10.15 -14.24
C GLU A 236 3.58 10.14 -15.52
N ARG A 237 3.13 9.38 -16.52
CA ARG A 237 3.79 9.30 -17.82
C ARG A 237 3.67 10.63 -18.54
N LYS A 238 4.79 11.34 -18.67
CA LYS A 238 4.85 12.59 -19.43
C LYS A 238 4.59 12.28 -20.91
N ARG A 239 3.50 12.80 -21.47
CA ARG A 239 3.25 12.73 -22.91
C ARG A 239 4.31 13.60 -23.61
N ALA A 240 4.97 13.06 -24.64
CA ALA A 240 5.88 13.85 -25.46
C ALA A 240 5.15 15.08 -26.02
N PRO A 241 5.68 16.31 -25.85
CA PRO A 241 5.09 17.49 -26.46
C PRO A 241 4.98 17.27 -27.98
N GLN A 242 3.79 17.49 -28.54
CA GLN A 242 3.56 17.34 -29.99
C GLN A 242 4.18 18.50 -30.81
N THR A 243 4.82 19.47 -30.15
CA THR A 243 5.46 20.63 -30.75
C THR A 243 6.90 20.75 -30.25
N TYR A 244 7.84 20.99 -31.17
CA TYR A 244 9.24 21.35 -30.91
C TYR A 244 9.36 22.75 -30.29
N GLU A 245 8.56 23.06 -29.27
CA GLU A 245 8.90 24.17 -28.39
C GLU A 245 9.85 23.62 -27.34
N LYS A 246 11.13 23.97 -27.49
CA LYS A 246 12.12 23.82 -26.42
C LYS A 246 11.63 24.66 -25.24
N GLU A 247 10.77 24.10 -24.41
CA GLU A 247 10.70 24.55 -23.03
C GLU A 247 12.06 24.20 -22.42
N GLU A 248 12.88 25.23 -22.19
CA GLU A 248 13.93 25.22 -21.18
C GLU A 248 13.29 25.10 -19.78
N ASP A 249 12.39 24.14 -19.60
CA ASP A 249 12.09 23.64 -18.28
C ASP A 249 13.40 23.04 -17.81
N GLU A 250 14.00 23.69 -16.82
CA GLU A 250 15.08 23.14 -16.02
C GLU A 250 14.68 21.69 -15.73
N ASP A 251 15.25 20.77 -16.51
CA ASP A 251 15.34 19.38 -16.16
C ASP A 251 16.22 19.42 -14.92
N LYS A 252 15.57 19.68 -13.78
CA LYS A 252 16.08 19.40 -12.45
C LYS A 252 16.19 17.89 -12.43
N GLY A 253 17.14 17.36 -13.21
CA GLY A 253 17.50 15.97 -13.25
C GLY A 253 17.58 15.57 -11.80
N ALA A 254 16.76 14.58 -11.43
CA ALA A 254 16.46 14.20 -10.06
C ALA A 254 17.76 14.23 -9.25
N ALA A 255 18.00 15.37 -8.61
CA ALA A 255 19.26 15.59 -7.94
C ALA A 255 19.08 14.79 -6.66
N CYS A 256 19.70 13.60 -6.61
CA CYS A 256 19.76 12.71 -5.46
C CYS A 256 19.71 13.56 -4.19
N SER A 257 18.54 13.61 -3.56
CA SER A 257 18.40 14.33 -2.32
C SER A 257 19.20 13.53 -1.31
N LYS A 258 20.16 14.17 -0.63
CA LYS A 258 20.94 13.56 0.49
C LYS A 258 20.02 12.90 1.56
N ALA A 259 18.70 13.12 1.48
CA ALA A 259 17.66 12.56 2.34
C ALA A 259 17.18 11.13 1.97
N GLU A 260 17.49 10.58 0.80
CA GLU A 260 16.91 9.30 0.32
C GLU A 260 17.84 8.09 0.53
N TRP A 261 18.38 7.97 1.74
CA TRP A 261 19.34 6.92 2.12
C TRP A 261 18.70 5.58 2.50
N TRP A 262 17.37 5.53 2.61
CA TRP A 262 16.63 4.42 3.20
C TRP A 262 16.16 3.36 2.20
N TRP A 263 16.41 3.53 0.90
CA TRP A 263 15.92 2.61 -0.16
C TRP A 263 16.28 1.15 0.11
N ASP A 264 17.55 0.85 0.34
CA ASP A 264 18.03 -0.53 0.63
C ASP A 264 17.39 -1.12 1.89
N CYS A 265 17.08 -0.27 2.87
CA CYS A 265 16.36 -0.68 4.08
C CYS A 265 14.91 -1.01 3.73
N LEU A 266 14.26 -0.13 2.98
CA LEU A 266 12.85 -0.23 2.65
C LEU A 266 12.51 -1.45 1.79
N GLU A 267 13.38 -1.80 0.84
CA GLU A 267 13.25 -3.05 0.07
C GLU A 267 13.13 -4.26 1.01
N VAL A 268 14.07 -4.41 1.95
CA VAL A 268 14.05 -5.51 2.92
C VAL A 268 12.85 -5.43 3.87
N LEU A 269 12.45 -4.23 4.29
CA LEU A 269 11.25 -4.03 5.12
C LEU A 269 9.99 -4.47 4.37
N ARG A 270 9.91 -4.19 3.07
CA ARG A 270 8.78 -4.58 2.23
C ARG A 270 8.72 -6.09 2.03
N ASP A 271 9.86 -6.72 1.73
CA ASP A 271 9.98 -8.19 1.67
C ASP A 271 9.47 -8.83 2.96
N ASN A 272 9.95 -8.33 4.11
CA ASN A 272 9.54 -8.86 5.41
C ASN A 272 8.05 -8.62 5.70
N THR A 273 7.52 -7.48 5.29
CA THR A 273 6.10 -7.14 5.42
C THR A 273 5.21 -8.09 4.62
N LEU A 274 5.53 -8.33 3.34
CA LEU A 274 4.76 -9.21 2.47
C LEU A 274 4.79 -10.67 2.96
N VAL A 275 5.96 -11.15 3.42
CA VAL A 275 6.05 -12.49 4.00
C VAL A 275 5.25 -12.60 5.31
N THR A 276 5.32 -11.57 6.16
CA THR A 276 4.53 -11.53 7.40
C THR A 276 3.03 -11.59 7.10
N LEU A 277 2.56 -10.80 6.12
CA LEU A 277 1.16 -10.80 5.69
C LEU A 277 0.72 -12.15 5.13
N ALA A 278 1.52 -12.77 4.26
CA ALA A 278 1.23 -14.09 3.72
C ALA A 278 1.07 -15.14 4.82
N ASN A 279 1.88 -15.06 5.89
CA ASN A 279 1.78 -15.96 7.04
C ASN A 279 0.54 -15.71 7.90
N ILE A 280 0.22 -14.46 8.26
CA ILE A 280 -0.89 -14.16 9.17
C ILE A 280 -2.27 -14.13 8.50
N SER A 281 -2.31 -14.00 7.17
CA SER A 281 -3.55 -13.81 6.40
C SER A 281 -4.61 -14.90 6.56
N GLY A 282 -4.22 -16.12 6.94
CA GLY A 282 -5.17 -17.21 7.21
C GLY A 282 -6.11 -16.94 8.40
N GLN A 283 -5.65 -16.13 9.37
CA GLN A 283 -6.42 -15.77 10.57
C GLN A 283 -6.84 -14.29 10.58
N LEU A 284 -6.40 -13.51 9.59
CA LEU A 284 -6.65 -12.08 9.53
C LEU A 284 -8.06 -11.79 9.02
N ASP A 285 -8.95 -11.44 9.95
CA ASP A 285 -10.27 -10.85 9.66
C ASP A 285 -10.15 -9.32 9.65
N LEU A 286 -10.26 -8.71 8.46
CA LEU A 286 -10.13 -7.28 8.29
C LEU A 286 -11.38 -6.51 8.75
N SER A 287 -12.52 -7.17 8.91
CA SER A 287 -13.76 -6.53 9.37
C SER A 287 -13.69 -6.07 10.83
N ALA A 288 -12.75 -6.62 11.60
CA ALA A 288 -12.47 -6.21 12.98
C ALA A 288 -11.74 -4.85 13.07
N TYR A 289 -11.26 -4.31 11.95
CA TYR A 289 -10.43 -3.11 11.88
C TYR A 289 -11.14 -1.93 11.22
N THR A 290 -10.72 -0.72 11.59
CA THR A 290 -11.18 0.51 10.93
C THR A 290 -10.60 0.65 9.53
N GLU A 291 -11.26 1.45 8.68
CA GLU A 291 -10.82 1.76 7.31
C GLU A 291 -9.37 2.22 7.26
N SER A 292 -8.92 3.02 8.23
CA SER A 292 -7.54 3.51 8.32
C SER A 292 -6.47 2.40 8.44
N ILE A 293 -6.86 1.18 8.81
CA ILE A 293 -6.01 0.00 8.95
C ILE A 293 -6.26 -0.98 7.80
N CYS A 294 -7.51 -1.35 7.53
CA CYS A 294 -7.82 -2.37 6.53
C CYS A 294 -7.63 -1.88 5.09
N LEU A 295 -7.96 -0.62 4.77
CA LEU A 295 -7.85 -0.11 3.42
C LEU A 295 -6.40 -0.05 2.92
N PRO A 296 -5.40 0.43 3.68
CA PRO A 296 -4.00 0.35 3.25
C PRO A 296 -3.49 -1.07 2.96
N ILE A 297 -3.99 -2.07 3.70
CA ILE A 297 -3.66 -3.48 3.43
C ILE A 297 -4.24 -3.89 2.08
N LEU A 298 -5.55 -3.71 1.89
CA LEU A 298 -6.25 -4.15 0.68
C LEU A 298 -5.78 -3.40 -0.57
N ASP A 299 -5.64 -2.07 -0.48
CA ASP A 299 -5.14 -1.23 -1.57
C ASP A 299 -3.71 -1.65 -1.96
N GLY A 300 -2.84 -1.89 -0.97
CA GLY A 300 -1.48 -2.36 -1.18
C GLY A 300 -1.41 -3.75 -1.82
N LEU A 301 -2.17 -4.71 -1.31
CA LEU A 301 -2.22 -6.07 -1.88
C LEU A 301 -2.78 -6.04 -3.30
N LEU A 302 -3.88 -5.34 -3.55
CA LEU A 302 -4.44 -5.24 -4.89
C LEU A 302 -3.49 -4.52 -5.86
N HIS A 303 -2.77 -3.50 -5.40
CA HIS A 303 -1.74 -2.82 -6.20
C HIS A 303 -0.64 -3.80 -6.61
N TRP A 304 0.02 -4.45 -5.65
CA TRP A 304 1.12 -5.39 -5.94
C TRP A 304 0.67 -6.59 -6.79
N MET A 305 -0.60 -7.01 -6.68
CA MET A 305 -1.14 -8.10 -7.49
C MET A 305 -1.19 -7.74 -8.99
N VAL A 306 -1.47 -6.48 -9.33
CA VAL A 306 -1.58 -6.01 -10.72
C VAL A 306 -0.46 -5.06 -11.13
N CYS A 307 0.57 -4.91 -10.29
CA CYS A 307 1.66 -3.98 -10.52
C CYS A 307 2.48 -4.44 -11.74
N PRO A 308 2.66 -3.57 -12.76
CA PRO A 308 3.39 -3.92 -13.97
C PRO A 308 4.92 -3.90 -13.80
N SER A 309 5.42 -3.35 -12.69
CA SER A 309 6.85 -3.18 -12.46
C SER A 309 7.63 -4.49 -12.42
N ALA A 310 8.91 -4.43 -12.80
CA ALA A 310 9.84 -5.53 -12.58
C ALA A 310 9.94 -5.91 -11.09
N GLU A 311 9.91 -4.92 -10.19
CA GLU A 311 9.94 -5.15 -8.73
C GLU A 311 8.83 -6.12 -8.26
N ALA A 312 7.64 -6.07 -8.87
CA ALA A 312 6.52 -6.92 -8.47
C ALA A 312 6.62 -8.35 -9.03
N GLN A 313 7.16 -8.49 -10.24
CA GLN A 313 7.15 -9.73 -11.00
C GLN A 313 8.37 -10.60 -10.72
N ASP A 314 9.52 -9.97 -10.49
CA ASP A 314 10.79 -10.66 -10.30
C ASP A 314 10.93 -11.22 -8.87
N PRO A 315 11.70 -12.31 -8.68
CA PRO A 315 12.04 -12.79 -7.35
C PRO A 315 12.79 -11.72 -6.54
N PHE A 316 12.65 -11.77 -5.21
CA PHE A 316 13.33 -10.81 -4.35
C PHE A 316 14.86 -10.77 -4.58
N PRO A 317 15.50 -9.59 -4.57
CA PRO A 317 16.97 -9.51 -4.64
C PRO A 317 17.66 -10.21 -3.46
N THR A 318 16.96 -10.36 -2.34
CA THR A 318 17.46 -10.96 -1.10
C THR A 318 17.45 -12.49 -1.09
N VAL A 319 16.82 -13.14 -2.08
CA VAL A 319 16.74 -14.60 -2.17
C VAL A 319 17.76 -15.16 -3.18
N GLY A 320 18.11 -16.44 -3.04
CA GLY A 320 19.07 -17.10 -3.93
C GLY A 320 18.56 -17.22 -5.38
N PRO A 321 19.45 -17.48 -6.35
CA PRO A 321 19.16 -17.39 -7.80
C PRO A 321 18.12 -18.38 -8.33
N ASN A 322 17.78 -19.43 -7.55
CA ASN A 322 16.78 -20.43 -7.93
C ASN A 322 15.41 -20.17 -7.27
N SER A 323 15.29 -19.12 -6.46
CA SER A 323 14.03 -18.77 -5.83
C SER A 323 13.09 -18.14 -6.86
N VAL A 324 11.83 -18.54 -6.81
CA VAL A 324 10.76 -18.01 -7.65
C VAL A 324 9.82 -17.09 -6.88
N LEU A 325 10.17 -16.75 -5.63
CA LEU A 325 9.32 -15.98 -4.73
C LEU A 325 9.39 -14.48 -5.06
N SER A 326 8.34 -13.97 -5.71
CA SER A 326 8.15 -12.54 -6.02
C SER A 326 7.08 -11.90 -5.12
N PRO A 327 7.04 -10.56 -5.00
CA PRO A 327 5.94 -9.85 -4.34
C PRO A 327 4.56 -10.29 -4.83
N GLN A 328 4.38 -10.41 -6.15
CA GLN A 328 3.09 -10.81 -6.75
C GLN A 328 2.64 -12.20 -6.27
N ARG A 329 3.56 -13.15 -6.07
CA ARG A 329 3.22 -14.49 -5.56
C ARG A 329 2.83 -14.49 -4.08
N LEU A 330 3.54 -13.71 -3.24
CA LEU A 330 3.16 -13.57 -1.83
C LEU A 330 1.81 -12.89 -1.66
N VAL A 331 1.54 -11.90 -2.50
CA VAL A 331 0.26 -11.18 -2.50
C VAL A 331 -0.87 -12.08 -3.01
N LEU A 332 -0.63 -12.90 -4.04
CA LEU A 332 -1.58 -13.92 -4.48
C LEU A 332 -1.93 -14.89 -3.33
N GLU A 333 -0.93 -15.38 -2.61
CA GLU A 333 -1.14 -16.24 -1.44
C GLU A 333 -1.94 -15.53 -0.35
N THR A 334 -1.58 -14.28 -0.05
CA THR A 334 -2.24 -13.44 0.96
C THR A 334 -3.71 -13.21 0.60
N LEU A 335 -4.01 -12.79 -0.62
CA LEU A 335 -5.38 -12.56 -1.10
C LEU A 335 -6.18 -13.86 -1.15
N CYS A 336 -5.56 -14.97 -1.58
CA CYS A 336 -6.19 -16.29 -1.56
C CYS A 336 -6.62 -16.68 -0.14
N LYS A 337 -5.74 -16.52 0.86
CA LYS A 337 -6.04 -16.81 2.27
C LYS A 337 -7.08 -15.87 2.86
N LEU A 338 -6.98 -14.57 2.60
CA LEU A 338 -7.97 -13.59 3.05
C LEU A 338 -9.36 -13.91 2.49
N SER A 339 -9.45 -14.30 1.21
CA SER A 339 -10.71 -14.61 0.53
C SER A 339 -11.43 -15.86 1.05
N ILE A 340 -10.83 -16.61 1.97
CA ILE A 340 -11.51 -17.73 2.64
C ILE A 340 -12.66 -17.22 3.53
N GLN A 341 -12.56 -15.97 4.02
CA GLN A 341 -13.57 -15.34 4.85
C GLN A 341 -14.44 -14.40 4.01
N ASP A 342 -15.76 -14.56 4.06
CA ASP A 342 -16.71 -13.74 3.29
C ASP A 342 -16.59 -12.24 3.62
N ASN A 343 -16.39 -11.91 4.90
CA ASN A 343 -16.15 -10.52 5.36
C ASN A 343 -14.99 -9.85 4.61
N ASN A 344 -13.91 -10.59 4.36
CA ASN A 344 -12.75 -10.08 3.64
C ASN A 344 -13.03 -9.99 2.14
N VAL A 345 -13.81 -10.91 1.57
CA VAL A 345 -14.24 -10.87 0.17
C VAL A 345 -15.02 -9.58 -0.09
N ASP A 346 -15.98 -9.24 0.79
CA ASP A 346 -16.75 -8.01 0.69
C ASP A 346 -15.84 -6.77 0.70
N LEU A 347 -14.85 -6.73 1.60
CA LEU A 347 -13.90 -5.62 1.68
C LEU A 347 -12.97 -5.54 0.45
N ILE A 348 -12.51 -6.68 -0.08
CA ILE A 348 -11.71 -6.74 -1.32
C ILE A 348 -12.51 -6.14 -2.48
N LEU A 349 -13.77 -6.58 -2.64
CA LEU A 349 -14.66 -6.13 -3.71
C LEU A 349 -15.12 -4.67 -3.53
N ALA A 350 -15.17 -4.18 -2.30
CA ALA A 350 -15.44 -2.78 -1.99
C ALA A 350 -14.23 -1.85 -2.21
N THR A 351 -13.02 -2.39 -2.40
CA THR A 351 -11.80 -1.57 -2.50
C THR A 351 -11.72 -0.87 -3.87
N PRO A 352 -11.69 0.48 -3.92
CA PRO A 352 -11.53 1.23 -5.16
C PRO A 352 -10.08 1.20 -5.69
N PRO A 353 -9.83 1.50 -6.97
CA PRO A 353 -10.79 1.70 -8.06
C PRO A 353 -11.20 0.38 -8.74
N PHE A 354 -12.43 0.30 -9.26
CA PHE A 354 -12.93 -0.91 -9.95
C PHE A 354 -12.10 -1.32 -11.16
N SER A 355 -11.50 -0.37 -11.88
CA SER A 355 -10.59 -0.69 -13.01
C SER A 355 -9.40 -1.56 -12.59
N ARG A 356 -8.95 -1.44 -11.34
CA ARG A 356 -7.91 -2.31 -10.78
C ARG A 356 -8.43 -3.73 -10.57
N GLN A 357 -9.68 -3.87 -10.16
CA GLN A 357 -10.32 -5.18 -9.99
C GLN A 357 -10.44 -5.93 -11.32
N GLU A 358 -10.77 -5.24 -12.40
CA GLU A 358 -10.82 -5.86 -13.74
C GLU A 358 -9.46 -6.42 -14.16
N LYS A 359 -8.38 -5.66 -13.96
CA LYS A 359 -7.00 -6.14 -14.18
C LYS A 359 -6.64 -7.31 -13.28
N PHE A 360 -7.09 -7.24 -12.02
CA PHE A 360 -6.88 -8.31 -11.06
C PHE A 360 -7.55 -9.60 -11.53
N TYR A 361 -8.80 -9.56 -11.99
CA TYR A 361 -9.48 -10.72 -12.58
C TYR A 361 -8.75 -11.23 -13.83
N ALA A 362 -8.33 -10.34 -14.74
CA ALA A 362 -7.56 -10.71 -15.92
C ALA A 362 -6.24 -11.43 -15.54
N THR A 363 -5.55 -10.95 -14.51
CA THR A 363 -4.30 -11.56 -14.01
C THR A 363 -4.55 -12.95 -13.41
N LEU A 364 -5.63 -13.11 -12.63
CA LEU A 364 -6.00 -14.42 -12.09
C LEU A 364 -6.37 -15.41 -13.20
N VAL A 365 -7.16 -15.00 -14.19
CA VAL A 365 -7.53 -15.85 -15.34
C VAL A 365 -6.29 -16.29 -16.11
N ARG A 366 -5.30 -15.40 -16.29
CA ARG A 366 -4.00 -15.75 -16.88
C ARG A 366 -3.26 -16.80 -16.06
N TYR A 367 -3.24 -16.68 -14.73
CA TYR A 367 -2.64 -17.68 -13.85
C TYR A 367 -3.37 -19.02 -13.85
N VAL A 368 -4.71 -19.04 -13.95
CA VAL A 368 -5.46 -20.31 -14.14
C VAL A 368 -5.08 -21.00 -15.46
N GLY A 369 -4.75 -20.22 -16.50
CA GLY A 369 -4.25 -20.74 -17.77
C GLY A 369 -2.77 -21.18 -17.75
N ASP A 370 -1.97 -20.74 -16.78
CA ASP A 370 -0.54 -21.08 -16.71
C ASP A 370 -0.32 -22.45 -16.05
N ARG A 371 -0.17 -23.47 -16.88
CA ARG A 371 0.12 -24.85 -16.44
C ARG A 371 1.53 -25.03 -15.86
N LYS A 372 2.44 -24.05 -15.99
CA LYS A 372 3.83 -24.18 -15.53
C LYS A 372 3.98 -23.98 -14.02
N ASN A 373 3.09 -23.19 -13.39
CA ASN A 373 3.09 -22.93 -11.96
C ASN A 373 1.81 -23.48 -11.31
N PRO A 374 1.78 -24.77 -10.92
CA PRO A 374 0.57 -25.39 -10.37
C PRO A 374 0.08 -24.69 -9.10
N VAL A 375 0.98 -24.28 -8.21
CA VAL A 375 0.60 -23.59 -6.96
C VAL A 375 -0.12 -22.26 -7.24
N CYS A 376 0.41 -21.43 -8.14
CA CYS A 376 -0.24 -20.17 -8.49
C CYS A 376 -1.57 -20.40 -9.20
N ARG A 377 -1.63 -21.41 -10.08
CA ARG A 377 -2.85 -21.82 -10.77
C ARG A 377 -3.96 -22.22 -9.80
N GLU A 378 -3.64 -23.00 -8.78
CA GLU A 378 -4.58 -23.42 -7.73
C GLU A 378 -5.03 -22.25 -6.86
N MET A 379 -4.10 -21.40 -6.39
CA MET A 379 -4.44 -20.20 -5.62
C MET A 379 -5.34 -19.25 -6.41
N SER A 380 -5.07 -19.03 -7.70
CA SER A 380 -5.92 -18.20 -8.55
C SER A 380 -7.30 -18.81 -8.79
N THR A 381 -7.38 -20.13 -8.93
CA THR A 381 -8.67 -20.84 -9.07
C THR A 381 -9.51 -20.70 -7.80
N ALA A 382 -8.90 -20.88 -6.63
CA ALA A 382 -9.58 -20.69 -5.35
C ALA A 382 -10.04 -19.24 -5.14
N LEU A 383 -9.17 -18.28 -5.45
CA LEU A 383 -9.47 -16.85 -5.31
C LEU A 383 -10.59 -16.41 -6.25
N LEU A 384 -10.57 -16.82 -7.53
CA LEU A 384 -11.67 -16.57 -8.47
C LEU A 384 -12.99 -17.18 -7.98
N SER A 385 -12.93 -18.40 -7.41
CA SER A 385 -14.10 -19.06 -6.86
C SER A 385 -14.73 -18.26 -5.72
N ASN A 386 -13.94 -17.79 -4.76
CA ASN A 386 -14.43 -17.01 -3.63
C ASN A 386 -14.97 -15.64 -4.07
N LEU A 387 -14.26 -14.94 -4.97
CA LEU A 387 -14.67 -13.63 -5.48
C LEU A 387 -15.97 -13.71 -6.29
N ALA A 388 -16.11 -14.71 -7.17
CA ALA A 388 -17.33 -14.90 -7.96
C ALA A 388 -18.52 -15.28 -7.07
N GLN A 389 -18.30 -16.01 -5.98
CA GLN A 389 -19.37 -16.35 -5.03
C GLN A 389 -19.79 -15.17 -4.15
N GLY A 390 -18.89 -14.21 -3.90
CA GLY A 390 -19.16 -13.05 -3.04
C GLY A 390 -20.12 -12.03 -3.64
N ASP A 391 -20.02 -11.76 -4.95
CA ASP A 391 -20.84 -10.73 -5.58
C ASP A 391 -21.15 -11.02 -7.05
N ALA A 392 -22.36 -10.64 -7.48
CA ALA A 392 -22.82 -10.83 -8.84
C ALA A 392 -22.09 -9.93 -9.85
N LEU A 393 -21.69 -8.71 -9.46
CA LEU A 393 -20.90 -7.84 -10.34
C LEU A 393 -19.48 -8.41 -10.50
N ALA A 394 -18.88 -8.97 -9.44
CA ALA A 394 -17.62 -9.70 -9.53
C ALA A 394 -17.75 -10.93 -10.45
N ALA A 395 -18.78 -11.77 -10.26
CA ALA A 395 -19.03 -12.93 -11.11
C ALA A 395 -19.20 -12.54 -12.59
N ARG A 396 -19.93 -11.45 -12.86
CA ARG A 396 -20.06 -10.87 -14.20
C ARG A 396 -18.71 -10.43 -14.75
N ALA A 397 -17.96 -9.62 -13.99
CA ALA A 397 -16.67 -9.06 -14.41
C ALA A 397 -15.61 -10.14 -14.65
N ILE A 398 -15.65 -11.26 -13.91
CA ILE A 398 -14.78 -12.42 -14.09
C ILE A 398 -15.18 -13.21 -15.34
N ALA A 399 -16.48 -13.45 -15.57
CA ALA A 399 -16.94 -14.23 -16.71
C ALA A 399 -16.60 -13.59 -18.06
N VAL A 400 -16.69 -12.26 -18.15
CA VAL A 400 -16.38 -11.50 -19.38
C VAL A 400 -14.88 -11.36 -19.64
N GLN A 401 -14.00 -11.82 -18.73
CA GLN A 401 -12.57 -11.86 -19.01
C GLN A 401 -12.28 -12.90 -20.10
N LYS A 402 -11.42 -12.52 -21.06
CA LYS A 402 -11.05 -13.40 -22.18
C LYS A 402 -10.47 -14.72 -21.66
N GLY A 403 -11.13 -15.82 -22.00
CA GLY A 403 -10.68 -17.17 -21.64
C GLY A 403 -10.99 -17.61 -20.21
N SER A 404 -11.76 -16.85 -19.43
CA SER A 404 -12.10 -17.16 -18.03
C SER A 404 -12.75 -18.54 -17.86
N ILE A 405 -13.94 -18.72 -18.46
CA ILE A 405 -14.69 -19.98 -18.42
C ILE A 405 -13.88 -21.11 -19.05
N GLY A 406 -13.25 -20.85 -20.20
CA GLY A 406 -12.43 -21.83 -20.91
C GLY A 406 -11.26 -22.37 -20.09
N ASN A 407 -10.54 -21.50 -19.37
CA ASN A 407 -9.41 -21.87 -18.52
C ASN A 407 -9.85 -22.67 -17.29
N LEU A 408 -10.99 -22.32 -16.67
CA LEU A 408 -11.56 -23.07 -15.55
C LEU A 408 -12.05 -24.46 -15.97
N ILE A 409 -12.66 -24.58 -17.15
CA ILE A 409 -13.03 -25.88 -17.72
C ILE A 409 -11.77 -26.69 -18.02
N SER A 410 -10.73 -26.08 -18.60
CA SER A 410 -9.45 -26.77 -18.82
C SER A 410 -8.78 -27.20 -17.52
N PHE A 411 -8.96 -26.46 -16.42
CA PHE A 411 -8.51 -26.91 -15.09
C PHE A 411 -9.20 -28.22 -14.68
N LEU A 412 -10.51 -28.33 -14.89
CA LEU A 412 -11.29 -29.54 -14.62
C LEU A 412 -10.92 -30.70 -15.55
N GLU A 413 -10.77 -30.44 -16.86
CA GLU A 413 -10.35 -31.43 -17.85
C GLU A 413 -8.97 -32.01 -17.53
N ASP A 414 -8.01 -31.15 -17.14
CA ASP A 414 -6.68 -31.57 -16.71
C ASP A 414 -6.81 -32.50 -15.47
N GLY A 415 -7.69 -32.16 -14.52
CA GLY A 415 -7.96 -32.99 -13.34
C GLY A 415 -8.57 -34.36 -13.68
N VAL A 416 -9.57 -34.41 -14.56
CA VAL A 416 -10.17 -35.65 -15.05
C VAL A 416 -9.13 -36.51 -15.78
N THR A 417 -8.31 -35.90 -16.64
CA THR A 417 -7.27 -36.60 -17.41
C THR A 417 -6.23 -37.24 -16.48
N MET A 418 -5.79 -36.52 -15.45
CA MET A 418 -4.83 -37.05 -14.47
C MET A 418 -5.44 -38.16 -13.60
N ALA A 419 -6.70 -38.02 -13.18
CA ALA A 419 -7.39 -39.06 -12.42
C ALA A 419 -7.60 -40.34 -13.25
N GLN A 420 -7.94 -40.22 -14.54
CA GLN A 420 -8.01 -41.34 -15.48
C GLN A 420 -6.65 -42.05 -15.62
N TYR A 421 -5.57 -41.26 -15.76
CA TYR A 421 -4.22 -41.80 -15.84
C TYR A 421 -3.86 -42.61 -14.58
N GLN A 422 -4.15 -42.10 -13.39
CA GLN A 422 -3.89 -42.82 -12.13
C GLN A 422 -4.69 -44.12 -11.99
N GLN A 423 -5.97 -44.13 -12.35
CA GLN A 423 -6.77 -45.36 -12.34
C GLN A 423 -6.22 -46.40 -13.32
N SER A 424 -5.73 -45.97 -14.48
CA SER A 424 -5.10 -46.88 -15.45
C SER A 424 -3.77 -47.46 -14.95
N GLN A 425 -2.98 -46.69 -14.21
CA GLN A 425 -1.71 -47.13 -13.64
C GLN A 425 -1.85 -48.02 -12.41
N HIS A 426 -2.87 -47.83 -11.57
CA HIS A 426 -3.12 -48.72 -10.43
C HIS A 426 -3.37 -50.18 -10.89
N ASN A 427 -3.77 -50.37 -12.16
CA ASN A 427 -3.92 -51.69 -12.78
C ASN A 427 -2.60 -52.29 -13.31
N LEU A 428 -1.51 -51.52 -13.31
CA LEU A 428 -0.17 -51.93 -13.77
C LEU A 428 0.84 -51.72 -12.63
N LEU A 429 1.08 -52.80 -11.86
CA LEU A 429 1.84 -52.87 -10.60
C LEU A 429 3.30 -52.34 -10.59
N HIS A 430 3.79 -51.68 -11.63
CA HIS A 430 5.22 -51.36 -11.69
C HIS A 430 5.57 -50.21 -12.66
N MET A 431 5.19 -48.96 -12.36
CA MET A 431 5.88 -47.81 -12.98
C MET A 431 6.05 -46.64 -12.00
N GLN A 432 7.12 -45.89 -12.27
CA GLN A 432 7.64 -44.70 -11.59
C GLN A 432 6.52 -43.71 -11.20
N PRO A 433 6.62 -43.03 -10.03
CA PRO A 433 5.60 -42.07 -9.60
C PRO A 433 5.35 -41.02 -10.70
N PRO A 434 4.07 -40.66 -10.94
CA PRO A 434 3.73 -39.69 -11.99
C PRO A 434 4.46 -38.35 -11.75
N PRO A 435 4.89 -37.64 -12.83
CA PRO A 435 5.65 -36.40 -12.70
C PRO A 435 4.91 -35.26 -11.99
N LEU A 436 3.58 -35.32 -11.95
CA LEU A 436 2.69 -34.29 -11.40
C LEU A 436 1.54 -34.97 -10.64
N GLU A 437 1.24 -34.46 -9.45
CA GLU A 437 0.08 -34.88 -8.67
C GLU A 437 -1.19 -34.26 -9.30
N PRO A 438 -2.32 -35.00 -9.41
CA PRO A 438 -3.57 -34.43 -9.88
C PRO A 438 -4.03 -33.30 -8.96
N PRO A 439 -4.78 -32.31 -9.48
CA PRO A 439 -5.43 -31.32 -8.63
C PRO A 439 -6.35 -32.03 -7.63
N SER A 440 -6.37 -31.52 -6.40
CA SER A 440 -7.23 -32.08 -5.35
C SER A 440 -8.71 -31.99 -5.71
N VAL A 441 -9.52 -32.89 -5.15
CA VAL A 441 -10.99 -32.84 -5.33
C VAL A 441 -11.59 -31.53 -4.84
N ASP A 442 -11.04 -30.96 -3.75
CA ASP A 442 -11.45 -29.64 -3.25
C ASP A 442 -11.19 -28.55 -4.29
N MET A 443 -10.03 -28.55 -4.94
CA MET A 443 -9.70 -27.56 -5.95
C MET A 443 -10.57 -27.70 -7.21
N MET A 444 -10.84 -28.92 -7.66
CA MET A 444 -11.81 -29.16 -8.74
C MET A 444 -13.22 -28.67 -8.35
N CYS A 445 -13.63 -28.88 -7.09
CA CYS A 445 -14.88 -28.36 -6.57
C CYS A 445 -14.91 -26.82 -6.57
N ARG A 446 -13.81 -26.15 -6.22
CA ARG A 446 -13.68 -24.69 -6.30
C ARG A 446 -13.79 -24.17 -7.72
N ALA A 447 -13.14 -24.81 -8.68
CA ALA A 447 -13.28 -24.47 -10.10
C ALA A 447 -14.74 -24.61 -10.57
N ALA A 448 -15.40 -25.72 -10.22
CA ALA A 448 -16.81 -25.94 -10.54
C ALA A 448 -17.73 -24.91 -9.89
N LYS A 449 -17.48 -24.53 -8.62
CA LYS A 449 -18.24 -23.49 -7.92
C LYS A 449 -18.03 -22.10 -8.51
N ALA A 450 -16.82 -21.79 -9.01
CA ALA A 450 -16.56 -20.55 -9.74
C ALA A 450 -17.43 -20.49 -11.02
N LEU A 451 -17.48 -21.59 -11.78
CA LEU A 451 -18.35 -21.74 -12.94
C LEU A 451 -19.83 -21.59 -12.57
N LEU A 452 -20.26 -22.18 -11.45
CA LEU A 452 -21.64 -22.07 -10.98
C LEU A 452 -22.01 -20.64 -10.59
N ALA A 453 -21.13 -19.95 -9.88
CA ALA A 453 -21.35 -18.56 -9.50
C ALA A 453 -21.48 -17.66 -10.75
N MET A 454 -20.65 -17.87 -11.76
CA MET A 454 -20.74 -17.15 -13.03
C MET A 454 -21.99 -17.52 -13.85
N ALA A 455 -22.40 -18.79 -13.85
CA ALA A 455 -23.58 -19.27 -14.58
C ALA A 455 -24.91 -18.79 -13.96
N ARG A 456 -24.93 -18.47 -12.66
CA ARG A 456 -26.09 -17.88 -11.97
C ARG A 456 -26.40 -16.45 -12.42
N VAL A 457 -25.48 -15.77 -13.09
CA VAL A 457 -25.69 -14.45 -13.67
C VAL A 457 -26.25 -14.61 -15.08
N ASP A 458 -27.52 -14.25 -15.28
CA ASP A 458 -28.23 -14.49 -16.54
C ASP A 458 -27.52 -13.88 -17.75
N GLU A 459 -26.90 -12.72 -17.60
CA GLU A 459 -26.19 -12.05 -18.69
C GLU A 459 -24.94 -12.83 -19.14
N ASN A 460 -24.41 -13.76 -18.34
CA ASN A 460 -23.22 -14.54 -18.67
C ASN A 460 -23.51 -15.75 -19.56
N ARG A 461 -24.79 -16.09 -19.83
CA ARG A 461 -25.15 -17.27 -20.64
C ARG A 461 -24.46 -17.27 -22.01
N SER A 462 -24.27 -16.10 -22.63
CA SER A 462 -23.53 -15.97 -23.91
C SER A 462 -22.09 -16.48 -23.84
N GLU A 463 -21.43 -16.31 -22.70
CA GLU A 463 -20.03 -16.70 -22.50
C GLU A 463 -19.87 -18.22 -22.34
N PHE A 464 -20.95 -18.94 -22.01
CA PHE A 464 -20.95 -20.39 -21.84
C PHE A 464 -21.29 -21.18 -23.12
N LEU A 465 -21.86 -20.55 -24.16
CA LEU A 465 -22.39 -21.24 -25.35
C LEU A 465 -21.35 -22.13 -26.05
N LEU A 466 -20.09 -21.68 -26.16
CA LEU A 466 -19.01 -22.44 -26.80
C LEU A 466 -18.41 -23.54 -25.91
N HIS A 467 -18.91 -23.69 -24.69
CA HIS A 467 -18.33 -24.51 -23.65
C HIS A 467 -19.28 -25.59 -23.12
N GLU A 468 -20.56 -25.56 -23.50
CA GLU A 468 -21.59 -26.51 -23.07
C GLU A 468 -21.20 -27.97 -23.33
N GLY A 469 -20.72 -28.29 -24.54
CA GLY A 469 -20.29 -29.64 -24.88
C GLY A 469 -19.15 -30.16 -23.98
N ARG A 470 -18.20 -29.28 -23.64
CA ARG A 470 -17.07 -29.63 -22.75
C ARG A 470 -17.55 -29.89 -21.32
N LEU A 471 -18.49 -29.09 -20.82
CA LEU A 471 -19.10 -29.28 -19.51
C LEU A 471 -19.90 -30.59 -19.46
N LEU A 472 -20.61 -30.93 -20.54
CA LEU A 472 -21.31 -32.21 -20.67
C LEU A 472 -20.33 -33.39 -20.61
N ASP A 473 -19.24 -33.34 -21.38
CA ASP A 473 -18.19 -34.38 -21.38
C ASP A 473 -17.57 -34.58 -19.99
N ILE A 474 -17.34 -33.50 -19.24
CA ILE A 474 -16.87 -33.58 -17.85
C ILE A 474 -17.92 -34.24 -16.95
N SER A 475 -19.19 -33.85 -17.08
CA SER A 475 -20.28 -34.35 -16.22
C SER A 475 -20.53 -35.87 -16.36
N ILE A 476 -20.31 -36.42 -17.56
CA ILE A 476 -20.50 -37.84 -17.85
C ILE A 476 -19.26 -38.69 -17.56
N SER A 477 -18.15 -38.06 -17.16
CA SER A 477 -16.91 -38.78 -16.87
C SER A 477 -17.05 -39.68 -15.64
N ALA A 478 -16.87 -40.99 -15.84
CA ALA A 478 -16.96 -41.98 -14.76
C ALA A 478 -15.88 -41.85 -13.68
N VAL A 479 -14.82 -41.07 -13.95
CA VAL A 479 -13.68 -40.90 -13.06
C VAL A 479 -13.81 -39.63 -12.19
N LEU A 480 -14.74 -38.74 -12.53
CA LEU A 480 -14.96 -37.51 -11.79
C LEU A 480 -15.63 -37.81 -10.43
N ASN A 481 -15.19 -37.11 -9.38
CA ASN A 481 -15.81 -37.20 -8.07
C ASN A 481 -17.27 -36.73 -8.11
N SER A 482 -18.16 -37.44 -7.41
CA SER A 482 -19.60 -37.17 -7.42
C SER A 482 -19.99 -35.76 -6.96
N LEU A 483 -19.24 -35.18 -6.02
CA LEU A 483 -19.47 -33.81 -5.56
C LEU A 483 -19.18 -32.79 -6.67
N VAL A 484 -18.06 -32.97 -7.39
CA VAL A 484 -17.69 -32.09 -8.50
C VAL A 484 -18.68 -32.26 -9.65
N ALA A 485 -19.03 -33.51 -9.99
CA ALA A 485 -20.02 -33.81 -11.02
C ALA A 485 -21.38 -33.14 -10.72
N SER A 486 -21.84 -33.18 -9.46
CA SER A 486 -23.08 -32.51 -9.04
C SER A 486 -23.05 -31.01 -9.32
N VAL A 487 -21.95 -30.33 -8.99
CA VAL A 487 -21.83 -28.88 -9.23
C VAL A 487 -21.79 -28.58 -10.73
N ILE A 488 -21.14 -29.42 -11.54
CA ILE A 488 -21.16 -29.25 -13.01
C ILE A 488 -22.55 -29.48 -13.60
N CYS A 489 -23.32 -30.44 -13.08
CA CYS A 489 -24.72 -30.59 -13.46
C CYS A 489 -25.55 -29.35 -13.10
N ASP A 490 -25.31 -28.73 -11.94
CA ASP A 490 -25.96 -27.47 -11.58
C ASP A 490 -25.57 -26.34 -12.54
N VAL A 491 -24.31 -26.26 -12.98
CA VAL A 491 -23.85 -25.31 -14.01
C VAL A 491 -24.61 -25.52 -15.32
N LEU A 492 -24.68 -26.76 -15.82
CA LEU A 492 -25.41 -27.11 -17.03
C LEU A 492 -26.90 -26.76 -16.92
N PHE A 493 -27.50 -26.98 -15.75
CA PHE A 493 -28.88 -26.61 -15.48
C PHE A 493 -29.11 -25.09 -15.56
N GLN A 494 -28.20 -24.28 -15.01
CA GLN A 494 -28.31 -22.81 -15.08
C GLN A 494 -28.15 -22.28 -16.52
N ILE A 495 -27.29 -22.90 -17.32
CA ILE A 495 -27.05 -22.48 -18.72
C ILE A 495 -28.18 -22.95 -19.65
N GLY A 496 -28.81 -24.09 -19.35
CA GLY A 496 -29.90 -24.67 -20.16
C GLY A 496 -31.29 -24.11 -19.88
N GLN A 497 -31.50 -23.41 -18.77
CA GLN A 497 -32.66 -22.52 -18.57
C GLN A 497 -32.52 -21.27 -19.44
#